data_AF-W7B729-F1
#
_entry.id   AF-W7B729-F1
#
_cell.length_a   1.000
_cell.length_b   1.000
_cell.length_c   1.000
_cell.angle_alpha   90.00
_cell.angle_beta   90.00
_cell.angle_gamma   90.00
#
_symmetry.space_group_name_H-M   'P 1'
#
loop_
_entity.id
_entity.type
_entity.pdbx_description
1 polymer ?
#
loop_
_entity_poly.entity_id
_entity_poly.type
_entity_poly.pdbx_seq_one_letter_code
_entity_poly.pdbx_strand_id
1 'polypeptide(L)' 'MAISTRFSVAVHILTLVDRNRGEQITSEEIAGSVGTNPVVIRRIMSLFKESWVASFKSWC' A
#
# COMPACT_ATOMS: atom_id res chain seq x y z
N MET A 1 -14.73 16.94 -9.32
CA MET A 1 -13.61 16.64 -8.40
C MET A 1 -13.33 15.15 -8.47
N ALA A 2 -12.49 14.68 -9.39
CA ALA A 2 -12.12 13.27 -9.39
C ALA A 2 -11.06 13.10 -8.30
N ILE A 3 -11.44 12.60 -7.12
CA ILE A 3 -10.46 12.03 -6.20
C ILE A 3 -9.72 10.99 -7.02
N SER A 4 -8.43 11.25 -7.26
CA SER A 4 -7.55 10.32 -7.96
C SER A 4 -7.67 8.98 -7.24
N THR A 5 -8.33 8.00 -7.86
CA THR A 5 -8.57 6.67 -7.28
C THR A 5 -7.27 6.05 -6.74
N ARG A 6 -6.14 6.38 -7.36
CA ARG A 6 -4.79 6.01 -6.93
C ARG A 6 -4.42 6.54 -5.54
N PHE A 7 -4.81 7.76 -5.18
CA PHE A 7 -4.57 8.34 -3.85
C PHE A 7 -5.43 7.67 -2.79
N SER A 8 -6.72 7.45 -3.07
CA SER A 8 -7.60 6.73 -2.15
C SER A 8 -7.13 5.28 -1.94
N VAL A 9 -6.68 4.61 -3.00
CA VAL A 9 -6.09 3.26 -2.93
C VAL A 9 -4.82 3.26 -2.10
N ALA A 10 -3.93 4.24 -2.31
CA ALA A 10 -2.71 4.40 -1.53
C ALA A 10 -2.98 4.53 -0.02
N VAL A 11 -3.93 5.40 0.37
CA VAL A 11 -4.34 5.54 1.78
C VAL A 11 -4.95 4.25 2.32
N HIS A 12 -5.78 3.57 1.55
CA HIS A 12 -6.41 2.30 1.95
C HIS A 12 -5.37 1.21 2.23
N ILE A 13 -4.36 1.09 1.35
CA ILE A 13 -3.22 0.17 1.52
C ILE A 13 -2.46 0.49 2.82
N LEU A 14 -2.18 1.76 3.07
CA LEU A 14 -1.50 2.22 4.29
C LEU A 14 -2.26 1.81 5.57
N THR A 15 -3.58 2.01 5.61
CA THR A 15 -4.42 1.57 6.75
C THR A 15 -4.47 0.05 6.91
N LEU A 16 -4.49 -0.71 5.81
CA LEU A 16 -4.45 -2.19 5.88
C LEU A 16 -3.11 -2.68 6.45
N VAL A 17 -2.01 -2.11 5.97
CA VAL A 17 -0.67 -2.46 6.45
C VAL A 17 -0.49 -2.07 7.93
N ASP A 18 -1.02 -0.91 8.35
CA ASP A 18 -0.96 -0.49 9.75
C ASP A 18 -1.82 -1.39 10.67
N ARG A 19 -3.01 -1.77 10.21
CA ARG A 19 -3.93 -2.67 10.94
C ARG A 19 -3.37 -4.07 11.10
N ASN A 20 -2.61 -4.56 10.12
CA ASN A 20 -1.99 -5.88 10.12
C ASN A 20 -0.52 -5.84 10.60
N ARG A 21 -0.11 -4.81 11.36
CA ARG A 21 1.22 -4.73 11.97
C ARG A 21 1.48 -5.94 12.86
N GLY A 22 2.30 -6.86 12.36
CA GLY A 22 2.66 -8.11 13.03
C GLY A 22 2.42 -9.36 12.19
N GLU A 23 1.63 -9.25 11.11
CA GLU A 23 1.36 -10.34 10.19
C GLU A 23 1.86 -10.01 8.77
N GLN A 24 2.34 -11.04 8.07
CA GLN A 24 2.74 -10.89 6.66
C GLN A 24 1.48 -10.82 5.80
N ILE A 25 1.13 -9.61 5.35
CA ILE A 25 0.03 -9.39 4.42
C ILE A 25 0.52 -9.52 2.96
N THR A 26 -0.17 -10.31 2.16
CA THR A 26 0.18 -10.54 0.76
C THR A 26 -0.43 -9.48 -0.16
N SER A 27 0.18 -9.27 -1.34
CA SER A 27 -0.34 -8.31 -2.33
C SER A 27 -1.73 -8.69 -2.84
N GLU A 28 -2.06 -9.97 -2.82
CA GLU A 28 -3.31 -10.58 -3.23
C GLU A 28 -4.44 -10.26 -2.24
N GLU A 29 -4.16 -10.30 -0.94
CA GLU A 29 -5.12 -9.93 0.11
C GLU A 29 -5.46 -8.44 0.07
N ILE A 30 -4.44 -7.60 -0.12
CA ILE A 30 -4.62 -6.15 -0.28
C ILE A 30 -5.42 -5.85 -1.55
N ALA A 31 -5.10 -6.53 -2.65
CA ALA A 31 -5.80 -6.39 -3.92
C ALA A 31 -7.29 -6.78 -3.80
N GLY A 32 -7.60 -7.85 -3.07
CA GLY A 32 -8.97 -8.27 -2.77
C GLY A 32 -9.73 -7.25 -1.93
N SER A 33 -9.09 -6.64 -0.93
CA SER A 33 -9.71 -5.62 -0.06
C SER A 33 -9.97 -4.29 -0.79
N VAL A 34 -9.08 -3.92 -1.70
CA VAL A 34 -9.18 -2.68 -2.48
C VAL A 34 -10.05 -2.86 -3.74
N GLY A 35 -10.27 -4.09 -4.20
CA GLY A 35 -10.94 -4.38 -5.48
C GLY A 35 -10.08 -4.03 -6.69
N THR A 36 -8.75 -4.20 -6.59
CA THR A 36 -7.80 -3.91 -7.67
C THR A 36 -6.95 -5.13 -8.01
N ASN A 37 -6.09 -5.03 -9.02
CA ASN A 37 -5.17 -6.10 -9.39
C ASN A 37 -3.90 -6.07 -8.51
N PRO A 38 -3.38 -7.21 -8.03
CA PRO A 38 -2.13 -7.27 -7.26
C PRO A 38 -0.93 -6.60 -7.95
N VAL A 39 -0.89 -6.54 -9.28
CA VAL A 39 0.14 -5.81 -10.03
C VAL A 39 0.13 -4.30 -9.72
N VAL A 40 -1.05 -3.71 -9.54
CA VAL A 40 -1.20 -2.28 -9.18
C VAL A 40 -0.71 -2.04 -7.76
N ILE A 41 -1.06 -2.93 -6.82
CA ILE A 41 -0.59 -2.86 -5.44
C ILE A 41 0.93 -2.91 -5.39
N ARG A 42 1.57 -3.86 -6.10
CA ARG A 42 3.04 -3.97 -6.16
C ARG A 42 3.68 -2.68 -6.70
N ARG A 43 3.11 -2.06 -7.73
CA ARG A 43 3.62 -0.80 -8.29
C ARG A 43 3.51 0.36 -7.30
N ILE A 44 2.40 0.45 -6.56
CA ILE A 44 2.21 1.48 -5.52
C ILE A 44 3.16 1.23 -4.34
N MET A 45 3.33 -0.02 -3.92
CA MET A 45 4.28 -0.41 -2.88
C MET A 45 5.74 -0.11 -3.27
N SER A 46 6.13 -0.32 -4.53
CA SER A 46 7.46 0.05 -5.02
C SER A 46 7.67 1.57 -4.99
N LEU A 47 6.67 2.35 -5.42
CA LEU A 47 6.70 3.81 -5.35
C LEU A 47 6.84 4.29 -3.91
N PHE A 48 6.11 3.68 -2.98
CA PHE A 48 6.26 3.96 -1.55
C PHE A 48 7.65 3.58 -1.05
N LYS A 49 8.22 2.44 -1.43
CA LYS A 49 9.56 2.05 -0.97
C LYS A 49 10.61 3.09 -1.39
N GLU A 50 10.54 3.61 -2.60
CA GLU A 50 11.46 4.65 -3.08
C GLU A 50 11.26 5.99 -2.34
N SER A 51 10.02 6.40 -2.08
CA SER A 51 9.74 7.68 -1.40
C SER A 51 9.84 7.63 0.13
N TRP A 52 9.57 6.47 0.74
CA TRP A 52 9.46 6.25 2.18
C TRP A 52 10.81 5.87 2.81
N VAL A 53 11.71 5.21 2.07
CA VAL A 53 13.10 4.96 2.51
C VAL A 53 13.84 6.27 2.78
N ALA A 54 13.48 7.36 2.10
CA ALA A 54 14.03 8.69 2.38
C ALA A 54 13.57 9.28 3.73
N SER A 55 12.47 8.79 4.33
CA SER A 55 11.83 9.43 5.49
C SER A 55 11.79 8.56 6.76
N PHE A 56 11.77 7.22 6.68
CA PHE A 56 11.57 6.35 7.83
C PHE A 56 12.58 5.18 7.87
N LYS A 57 13.80 5.47 8.31
CA LYS A 57 14.91 4.50 8.45
C LYS A 57 14.75 3.52 9.63
N SER A 58 13.59 3.47 10.29
CA SER A 58 13.34 2.69 11.52
C SER A 58 12.31 1.57 11.36
N TRP A 59 11.87 1.27 10.13
CA TRP A 59 10.87 0.24 9.86
C TRP A 59 11.49 -0.97 9.14
N CYS A 60 12.52 -1.52 9.77
CA CYS A 60 13.04 -2.87 9.54
C CYS A 60 13.51 -3.41 10.89
#